data_AF-A0A816A374-F1
#
_entry.id   AF-A0A816A374-F1
#
_cell.length_a   1.000
_cell.length_b   1.000
_cell.length_c   1.000
_cell.angle_alpha   90.00
_cell.angle_beta   90.00
_cell.angle_gamma   90.00
#
_symmetry.space_group_name_H-M   'P 1'
#
loop_
_entity.id
_entity.type
_entity.pdbx_description
1 polymer ?
#
loop_
_entity_poly.entity_id
_entity_poly.type
_entity_poly.pdbx_seq_one_letter_code
_entity_poly.pdbx_strand_id
1 'polypeptide(L)'
;MVIKTLPDPSIKSNDNNHFLSQKQKRSQSAPYSSLARSEITQQRRLPDAADLRRMCIITKSDLNRIYDNLDYRQRNKDIIQQEIIRKKELAERSAQITKQWPNTIAGLRERKLEMKKIRQQEEEERKKILDIEEEKLAAERRREQIEKAKQLKYYETDRIRTFHSALLHTEVLKERDLQIDMKKRIEQLNQADAEQERQRYQVAQNEYNRIEQEKLEKRARDRANLSQYHIAQIERRQIQSAEEKQKNQQEGEEYRRLAEHYAFEQMEIERFRKLTQKDVKTMYDKALEDKYKVKQMEQQIDSEEDEELRIYAEAKKKIARIRREKELQAHQEKQEARDHMIGYLGSLQKRTEANYDTQIFRAQAQREAKELREEQEKLDKKQKMQESINKYRQETMKRREVEKEIEQRDDLEMRQKKAEADQLFLLYQQEKDKQRNQDAQALSEFQLKQTQERKDREYGLKSSELDEVQLDKHINEIERQQYQDYAGRVISYMEENERNTYPMKKVYAEEMKRFDQWNQLYRKTESLNNNDEKKSTNLNKKTFDQTKKSLGFQWDIPNK
;
A
#
# COMPACT_ATOMS: atom_id res chain seq x y z
N MET A 1 9.49 9.95 33.45
CA MET A 1 9.58 11.15 34.30
C MET A 1 8.37 12.02 34.00
N VAL A 2 7.85 12.69 35.03
CA VAL A 2 6.59 13.46 35.12
C VAL A 2 5.35 12.60 35.40
N ILE A 3 4.93 12.69 36.66
CA ILE A 3 3.77 12.07 37.31
C ILE A 3 2.60 13.05 37.23
N LYS A 4 1.43 12.61 36.76
CA LYS A 4 0.13 13.22 37.10
C LYS A 4 -0.90 12.11 37.33
N THR A 5 -1.48 12.16 38.52
CA THR A 5 -2.44 11.23 39.12
C THR A 5 -3.86 11.47 38.59
N LEU A 6 -4.59 10.37 38.33
CA LEU A 6 -6.06 10.32 38.22
C LEU A 6 -6.61 9.56 39.45
N PRO A 7 -7.84 9.87 39.92
CA PRO A 7 -8.47 9.15 41.02
C PRO A 7 -9.48 8.09 40.52
N ASP A 8 -9.45 6.91 41.14
CA ASP A 8 -10.44 5.83 40.96
C ASP A 8 -11.69 6.04 41.84
N PRO A 9 -12.89 5.65 41.37
CA PRO A 9 -14.10 5.58 42.18
C PRO A 9 -14.47 4.13 42.55
N SER A 10 -14.44 3.79 43.84
CA SER A 10 -14.93 2.50 44.34
C SER A 10 -16.31 2.62 45.01
N ILE A 11 -17.30 2.09 44.30
CA ILE A 11 -18.42 1.22 44.71
C ILE A 11 -18.64 1.08 46.23
N LYS A 12 -19.85 1.41 46.69
CA LYS A 12 -20.39 1.07 48.02
C LYS A 12 -21.28 -0.16 47.91
N SER A 13 -21.00 -1.18 48.72
CA SER A 13 -21.92 -2.25 49.07
C SER A 13 -22.03 -2.34 50.60
N ASN A 14 -23.25 -2.60 51.07
CA ASN A 14 -23.60 -2.93 52.46
C ASN A 14 -22.80 -4.12 53.00
N ASP A 15 -22.49 -4.14 54.30
CA ASP A 15 -23.21 -5.04 55.22
C ASP A 15 -22.83 -4.85 56.70
N ASN A 16 -23.82 -5.16 57.53
CA ASN A 16 -23.85 -5.12 58.99
C ASN A 16 -22.90 -6.14 59.64
N ASN A 17 -22.24 -5.78 60.76
CA ASN A 17 -22.56 -6.30 62.10
C ASN A 17 -21.56 -5.91 63.20
N HIS A 18 -22.15 -5.76 64.39
CA HIS A 18 -21.62 -6.04 65.74
C HIS A 18 -20.77 -5.02 66.54
N PHE A 19 -21.48 -4.43 67.53
CA PHE A 19 -21.36 -4.63 68.99
C PHE A 19 -20.28 -3.91 69.83
N LEU A 20 -20.76 -3.46 71.00
CA LEU A 20 -20.10 -2.89 72.20
C LEU A 20 -19.62 -1.43 72.09
N SER A 21 -19.70 -0.56 73.11
CA SER A 21 -20.42 -0.51 74.39
C SER A 21 -19.99 0.82 75.04
N GLN A 22 -20.93 1.59 75.61
CA GLN A 22 -20.91 2.07 77.00
C GLN A 22 -21.78 3.34 77.20
N LYS A 23 -22.76 3.20 78.11
CA LYS A 23 -23.21 4.12 79.18
C LYS A 23 -23.31 5.63 78.88
N GLN A 24 -24.50 6.21 79.12
CA GLN A 24 -24.83 6.89 80.40
C GLN A 24 -26.32 7.34 80.49
N LYS A 25 -26.97 6.81 81.53
CA LYS A 25 -28.09 7.29 82.39
C LYS A 25 -28.92 8.54 82.01
N ARG A 26 -30.26 8.36 82.05
CA ARG A 26 -31.28 9.06 82.91
C ARG A 26 -32.68 8.52 82.55
N SER A 27 -33.31 7.63 83.33
CA SER A 27 -34.34 7.91 84.38
C SER A 27 -35.33 9.02 83.97
N GLN A 28 -36.65 8.80 83.83
CA GLN A 28 -37.54 8.39 84.91
C GLN A 28 -38.76 7.54 84.46
N SER A 29 -39.15 6.67 85.39
CA SER A 29 -40.28 5.77 85.47
C SER A 29 -41.57 6.44 85.95
N ALA A 30 -42.73 5.94 85.50
CA ALA A 30 -43.86 5.59 86.39
C ALA A 30 -44.93 4.77 85.64
N PRO A 31 -45.14 3.50 86.03
CA PRO A 31 -46.45 2.87 85.93
C PRO A 31 -46.92 2.35 87.31
N TYR A 32 -48.18 1.93 87.33
CA TYR A 32 -48.94 1.21 88.36
C TYR A 32 -49.82 2.01 89.34
N SER A 33 -51.11 1.70 89.29
CA SER A 33 -51.92 1.47 90.50
C SER A 33 -53.12 0.57 90.14
N SER A 34 -52.88 -0.74 90.17
CA SER A 34 -53.91 -1.76 90.33
C SER A 34 -54.37 -1.78 91.79
N LEU A 35 -55.53 -1.18 92.08
CA LEU A 35 -56.17 -1.32 93.38
C LEU A 35 -57.22 -2.42 93.31
N ALA A 36 -56.85 -3.56 93.87
CA ALA A 36 -57.75 -4.64 94.25
C ALA A 36 -58.85 -4.09 95.15
N ARG A 37 -60.11 -4.25 94.72
CA ARG A 37 -61.28 -3.93 95.53
C ARG A 37 -61.55 -5.13 96.41
N SER A 38 -61.11 -5.04 97.66
CA SER A 38 -61.36 -5.98 98.73
C SER A 38 -62.87 -6.23 98.89
N GLU A 39 -63.27 -7.49 98.80
CA GLU A 39 -64.59 -7.98 99.22
C GLU A 39 -64.71 -7.76 100.74
N ILE A 40 -65.44 -6.71 101.13
CA ILE A 40 -65.82 -6.49 102.52
C ILE A 40 -67.05 -7.35 102.77
N THR A 41 -66.82 -8.52 103.37
CA THR A 41 -67.86 -9.36 103.98
C THR A 41 -68.38 -8.62 105.22
N GLN A 42 -69.32 -7.68 105.03
CA GLN A 42 -70.07 -7.10 106.14
C GLN A 42 -71.03 -8.16 106.69
N GLN A 43 -70.63 -8.80 107.79
CA GLN A 43 -71.52 -9.57 108.63
C GLN A 43 -72.72 -8.69 109.02
N ARG A 44 -73.91 -9.05 108.55
CA ARG A 44 -75.18 -8.49 109.02
C ARG A 44 -75.30 -8.76 110.52
N ARG A 45 -75.13 -7.74 111.35
CA ARG A 45 -75.70 -7.74 112.70
C ARG A 45 -77.23 -7.65 112.56
N LEU A 46 -77.96 -8.59 113.12
CA LEU A 46 -79.41 -8.49 113.28
C LEU A 46 -79.72 -7.27 114.17
N PRO A 47 -80.68 -6.40 113.79
CA PRO A 47 -81.11 -5.29 114.65
C PRO A 47 -81.80 -5.82 115.91
N ASP A 48 -81.47 -5.21 117.04
CA ASP A 48 -82.11 -5.43 118.34
C ASP A 48 -83.62 -5.08 118.27
N ALA A 49 -84.44 -5.75 119.07
CA ALA A 49 -85.91 -5.84 118.93
C ALA A 49 -86.70 -4.53 119.16
N ALA A 50 -86.02 -3.38 119.27
CA ALA A 50 -86.61 -2.10 119.66
C ALA A 50 -86.86 -1.10 118.51
N ASP A 51 -86.47 -1.38 117.25
CA ASP A 51 -86.48 -0.34 116.18
C ASP A 51 -87.46 -0.56 115.01
N LEU A 52 -88.45 -1.47 115.13
CA LEU A 52 -89.42 -1.75 114.05
C LEU A 52 -90.60 -0.75 113.90
N ARG A 53 -90.65 0.35 114.67
CA ARG A 53 -91.83 1.26 114.68
C ARG A 53 -91.69 2.56 113.87
N ARG A 54 -90.63 2.75 113.06
CA ARG A 54 -90.40 3.99 112.28
C ARG A 54 -90.22 3.79 110.76
N MET A 55 -90.96 2.89 110.12
CA MET A 55 -90.93 2.74 108.65
C MET A 55 -92.18 3.32 107.96
N CYS A 56 -91.94 4.26 107.04
CA CYS A 56 -92.91 4.81 106.09
C CYS A 56 -92.97 3.91 104.85
N ILE A 57 -94.15 3.41 104.48
CA ILE A 57 -94.32 2.46 103.36
C ILE A 57 -94.59 3.25 102.07
N ILE A 58 -93.68 3.20 101.09
CA ILE A 58 -93.85 3.75 99.73
C ILE A 58 -94.46 2.68 98.82
N THR A 59 -95.40 3.06 97.94
CA THR A 59 -96.05 2.11 97.01
C THR A 59 -95.20 1.83 95.76
N LYS A 60 -95.44 0.66 95.13
CA LYS A 60 -94.64 0.18 93.99
C LYS A 60 -94.77 1.07 92.74
N SER A 61 -95.91 1.76 92.55
CA SER A 61 -96.06 2.70 91.42
C SER A 61 -95.23 3.96 91.62
N ASP A 62 -95.15 4.46 92.85
CA ASP A 62 -94.32 5.64 93.16
C ASP A 62 -92.83 5.32 93.03
N LEU A 63 -92.43 4.10 93.40
CA LEU A 63 -91.07 3.60 93.21
C LEU A 63 -90.68 3.57 91.72
N ASN A 64 -91.53 3.02 90.85
CA ASN A 64 -91.26 2.95 89.41
C ASN A 64 -91.28 4.33 88.74
N ARG A 65 -92.20 5.23 89.15
CA ARG A 65 -92.21 6.62 88.66
C ARG A 65 -90.95 7.38 89.06
N ILE A 66 -90.41 7.14 90.25
CA ILE A 66 -89.14 7.72 90.70
C ILE A 66 -87.97 7.14 89.89
N TYR A 67 -87.96 5.83 89.63
CA TYR A 67 -86.95 5.21 88.77
C TYR A 67 -86.99 5.73 87.33
N ASP A 68 -88.17 5.85 86.73
CA ASP A 68 -88.31 6.37 85.37
C ASP A 68 -87.85 7.83 85.24
N ASN A 69 -88.12 8.69 86.24
CA ASN A 69 -87.68 10.09 86.21
C ASN A 69 -86.19 10.29 86.57
N LEU A 70 -85.61 9.42 87.40
CA LEU A 70 -84.16 9.40 87.66
C LEU A 70 -83.36 9.02 86.42
N ASP A 71 -83.94 8.19 85.54
CA ASP A 71 -83.28 7.62 84.36
C ASP A 71 -83.44 8.46 83.07
N TYR A 72 -84.15 9.60 83.14
CA TYR A 72 -84.38 10.49 82.00
C TYR A 72 -83.06 11.04 81.39
N ARG A 73 -82.08 11.38 82.23
CA ARG A 73 -80.76 11.87 81.76
C ARG A 73 -79.93 10.77 81.09
N GLN A 74 -80.09 9.51 81.48
CA GLN A 74 -79.36 8.39 80.88
C GLN A 74 -79.99 8.01 79.54
N ARG A 75 -81.32 7.86 79.49
CA ARG A 75 -82.06 7.62 78.24
C ARG A 75 -81.81 8.68 77.17
N ASN A 76 -81.80 9.97 77.52
CA ASN A 76 -81.47 11.02 76.54
C ASN A 76 -80.03 10.94 76.03
N LYS A 77 -79.07 10.55 76.89
CA LYS A 77 -77.68 10.31 76.46
C LYS A 77 -77.60 9.10 75.53
N ASP A 78 -78.32 8.03 75.84
CA ASP A 78 -78.33 6.81 75.03
C ASP A 78 -78.99 7.05 73.67
N ILE A 79 -80.08 7.83 73.62
CA ILE A 79 -80.71 8.26 72.36
C ILE A 79 -79.73 9.11 71.52
N ILE A 80 -79.05 10.09 72.15
CA ILE A 80 -78.05 10.91 71.46
C ILE A 80 -76.86 10.04 70.98
N GLN A 81 -76.41 9.08 71.78
CA GLN A 81 -75.33 8.16 71.40
C GLN A 81 -75.75 7.24 70.26
N GLN A 82 -76.95 6.67 70.31
CA GLN A 82 -77.51 5.85 69.23
C GLN A 82 -77.69 6.67 67.95
N GLU A 83 -78.09 7.94 68.03
CA GLU A 83 -78.13 8.84 66.88
C GLU A 83 -76.73 9.14 66.33
N ILE A 84 -75.73 9.36 67.19
CA ILE A 84 -74.33 9.56 66.76
C ILE A 84 -73.82 8.30 66.07
N ILE A 85 -74.07 7.11 66.63
CA ILE A 85 -73.69 5.82 66.06
C ILE A 85 -74.38 5.62 64.71
N ARG A 86 -75.70 5.81 64.64
CA ARG A 86 -76.47 5.71 63.40
C ARG A 86 -75.97 6.69 62.32
N LYS A 87 -75.62 7.92 62.70
CA LYS A 87 -75.04 8.92 61.79
C LYS A 87 -73.64 8.50 61.30
N LYS A 88 -72.81 7.91 62.17
CA LYS A 88 -71.51 7.36 61.80
C LYS A 88 -71.65 6.17 60.84
N GLU A 89 -72.55 5.22 61.13
CA GLU A 89 -72.83 4.09 60.25
C GLU A 89 -73.36 4.54 58.88
N LEU A 90 -74.24 5.54 58.86
CA LEU A 90 -74.70 6.16 57.61
C LEU A 90 -73.55 6.86 56.87
N ALA A 91 -72.70 7.60 57.56
CA ALA A 91 -71.54 8.25 56.95
C ALA A 91 -70.53 7.23 56.39
N GLU A 92 -70.33 6.09 57.06
CA GLU A 92 -69.49 4.99 56.59
C GLU A 92 -70.09 4.30 55.36
N ARG A 93 -71.40 4.01 55.38
CA ARG A 93 -72.11 3.47 54.19
C ARG A 93 -72.06 4.44 53.01
N SER A 94 -72.29 5.73 53.26
CA SER A 94 -72.16 6.77 52.23
C SER A 94 -70.73 6.86 51.72
N ALA A 95 -69.70 6.81 52.57
CA ALA A 95 -68.31 6.82 52.16
C ALA A 95 -67.93 5.58 51.33
N GLN A 96 -68.45 4.40 51.66
CA GLN A 96 -68.24 3.18 50.87
C GLN A 96 -68.87 3.28 49.48
N ILE A 97 -70.10 3.80 49.40
CA ILE A 97 -70.78 4.05 48.12
C ILE A 97 -70.02 5.11 47.30
N THR A 98 -69.59 6.22 47.92
CA THR A 98 -68.79 7.26 47.26
C THR A 98 -67.44 6.75 46.77
N LYS A 99 -66.79 5.82 47.46
CA LYS A 99 -65.56 5.16 46.97
C LYS A 99 -65.78 4.38 45.67
N GLN A 100 -66.96 3.78 45.50
CA GLN A 100 -67.32 3.02 44.30
C GLN A 100 -67.77 3.94 43.14
N TRP A 101 -67.99 5.23 43.39
CA TRP A 101 -68.38 6.16 42.34
C TRP A 101 -67.19 6.46 41.41
N PRO A 102 -67.33 6.16 40.10
CA PRO A 102 -66.22 6.28 39.15
C PRO A 102 -65.81 7.74 38.85
N ASN A 103 -66.65 8.70 39.22
CA ASN A 103 -66.50 10.12 38.88
C ASN A 103 -66.16 11.02 40.09
N THR A 104 -65.60 10.45 41.17
CA THR A 104 -65.08 11.26 42.28
C THR A 104 -63.75 11.92 41.90
N ILE A 105 -63.45 13.08 42.48
CA ILE A 105 -62.16 13.79 42.25
C ILE A 105 -60.97 12.90 42.63
N ALA A 106 -61.11 12.09 43.69
CA ALA A 106 -60.08 11.13 44.10
C ALA A 106 -59.91 10.00 43.06
N GLY A 107 -61.00 9.35 42.63
CA GLY A 107 -60.94 8.30 41.62
C GLY A 107 -60.43 8.78 40.25
N LEU A 108 -60.76 10.02 39.85
CA LEU A 108 -60.23 10.61 38.61
C LEU A 108 -58.72 10.88 38.71
N ARG A 109 -58.22 11.29 39.88
CA ARG A 109 -56.77 11.44 40.14
C ARG A 109 -56.06 10.08 40.10
N GLU A 110 -56.63 9.06 40.73
CA GLU A 110 -56.11 7.68 40.72
C GLU A 110 -56.04 7.15 39.28
N ARG A 111 -57.12 7.25 38.50
CA ARG A 111 -57.11 6.88 37.08
C ARG A 111 -56.09 7.68 36.27
N LYS A 112 -55.95 8.98 36.51
CA LYS A 112 -54.93 9.79 35.82
C LYS A 112 -53.51 9.34 36.18
N LEU A 113 -53.28 8.91 37.42
CA LEU A 113 -52.00 8.34 37.85
C LEU A 113 -51.77 6.96 37.25
N GLU A 114 -52.79 6.10 37.20
CA GLU A 114 -52.74 4.78 36.55
C GLU A 114 -52.47 4.91 35.05
N MET A 115 -53.20 5.78 34.34
CA MET A 115 -52.97 6.06 32.92
C MET A 115 -51.57 6.64 32.67
N LYS A 116 -51.06 7.48 33.59
CA LYS A 116 -49.68 7.97 33.51
C LYS A 116 -48.66 6.85 33.72
N LYS A 117 -48.89 5.93 34.67
CA LYS A 117 -48.05 4.75 34.89
C LYS A 117 -48.06 3.81 33.69
N ILE A 118 -49.23 3.52 33.12
CA ILE A 118 -49.39 2.72 31.91
C ILE A 118 -48.62 3.37 30.76
N ARG A 119 -48.79 4.67 30.54
CA ARG A 119 -48.04 5.39 29.51
C ARG A 119 -46.52 5.34 29.74
N GLN A 120 -46.07 5.48 30.98
CA GLN A 120 -44.65 5.37 31.33
C GLN A 120 -44.12 3.96 31.09
N GLN A 121 -44.88 2.92 31.43
CA GLN A 121 -44.53 1.53 31.17
C GLN A 121 -44.44 1.26 29.66
N GLU A 122 -45.43 1.71 28.88
CA GLU A 122 -45.41 1.63 27.42
C GLU A 122 -44.22 2.40 26.81
N GLU A 123 -43.91 3.59 27.32
CA GLU A 123 -42.73 4.38 26.90
C GLU A 123 -41.41 3.65 27.22
N GLU A 124 -41.30 3.01 28.40
CA GLU A 124 -40.13 2.21 28.78
C GLU A 124 -40.01 0.92 27.96
N GLU A 125 -41.10 0.23 27.69
CA GLU A 125 -41.12 -0.95 26.82
C GLU A 125 -40.70 -0.60 25.40
N ARG A 126 -41.19 0.54 24.86
CA ARG A 126 -40.73 1.05 23.55
C ARG A 126 -39.24 1.36 23.54
N LYS A 127 -38.69 1.95 24.61
CA LYS A 127 -37.25 2.18 24.73
C LYS A 127 -36.46 0.88 24.78
N LYS A 128 -36.92 -0.11 25.56
CA LYS A 128 -36.28 -1.43 25.62
C LYS A 128 -36.26 -2.12 24.25
N ILE A 129 -37.34 -2.02 23.48
CA ILE A 129 -37.39 -2.56 22.11
C ILE A 129 -36.36 -1.84 21.23
N LEU A 130 -36.31 -0.51 21.30
CA LEU A 130 -35.37 0.31 20.54
C LEU A 130 -33.91 -0.01 20.92
N ASP A 131 -33.58 -0.15 22.21
CA ASP A 131 -32.26 -0.54 22.67
C ASP A 131 -31.85 -1.92 22.12
N ILE A 132 -32.78 -2.89 22.10
CA ILE A 132 -32.56 -4.22 21.53
C ILE A 132 -32.34 -4.14 20.01
N GLU A 133 -33.09 -3.30 19.29
CA GLU A 133 -32.93 -3.09 17.85
C GLU A 133 -31.61 -2.40 17.51
N GLU A 134 -31.23 -1.37 18.27
CA GLU A 134 -29.95 -0.68 18.13
C GLU A 134 -28.78 -1.61 18.45
N GLU A 135 -28.89 -2.45 19.49
CA GLU A 135 -27.87 -3.45 19.82
C GLU A 135 -27.72 -4.49 18.72
N LYS A 136 -28.82 -4.98 18.14
CA LYS A 136 -28.79 -5.87 16.97
C LYS A 136 -28.10 -5.21 15.79
N LEU A 137 -28.46 -3.97 15.46
CA LEU A 137 -27.88 -3.25 14.33
C LEU A 137 -26.40 -2.94 14.56
N ALA A 138 -26.01 -2.59 15.79
CA ALA A 138 -24.61 -2.40 16.16
C ALA A 138 -23.82 -3.70 16.08
N ALA A 139 -24.39 -4.82 16.54
CA ALA A 139 -23.80 -6.15 16.42
C ALA A 139 -23.64 -6.57 14.95
N GLU A 140 -24.63 -6.28 14.10
CA GLU A 140 -24.56 -6.49 12.65
C GLU A 140 -23.46 -5.66 12.01
N ARG A 141 -23.41 -4.34 12.26
CA ARG A 141 -22.32 -3.47 11.77
C ARG A 141 -20.95 -3.96 12.22
N ARG A 142 -20.82 -4.36 13.48
CA ARG A 142 -19.58 -4.93 14.01
C ARG A 142 -19.23 -6.23 13.29
N ARG A 143 -20.21 -7.10 13.06
CA ARG A 143 -20.02 -8.35 12.32
C ARG A 143 -19.56 -8.07 10.89
N GLU A 144 -20.21 -7.14 10.17
CA GLU A 144 -19.82 -6.74 8.82
C GLU A 144 -18.40 -6.18 8.76
N GLN A 145 -18.02 -5.33 9.72
CA GLN A 145 -16.67 -4.79 9.80
C GLN A 145 -15.64 -5.90 10.05
N ILE A 146 -15.94 -6.85 10.94
CA ILE A 146 -15.08 -8.00 11.22
C ILE A 146 -14.96 -8.88 9.98
N GLU A 147 -16.07 -9.18 9.28
CA GLU A 147 -16.04 -9.99 8.05
C GLU A 147 -15.26 -9.29 6.93
N LYS A 148 -15.43 -7.98 6.75
CA LYS A 148 -14.64 -7.19 5.81
C LYS A 148 -13.15 -7.22 6.15
N ALA A 149 -12.80 -7.08 7.43
CA ALA A 149 -11.41 -7.17 7.89
C ALA A 149 -10.82 -8.57 7.67
N LYS A 150 -11.60 -9.64 7.93
CA LYS A 150 -11.19 -11.02 7.64
C LYS A 150 -10.94 -11.22 6.14
N GLN A 151 -11.82 -10.73 5.28
CA GLN A 151 -11.66 -10.80 3.82
C GLN A 151 -10.41 -10.07 3.35
N LEU A 152 -10.16 -8.85 3.83
CA LEU A 152 -8.96 -8.09 3.49
C LEU A 152 -7.69 -8.81 3.94
N LYS A 153 -7.65 -9.30 5.19
CA LYS A 153 -6.52 -10.08 5.71
C LYS A 153 -6.27 -11.34 4.89
N TYR A 154 -7.34 -12.03 4.50
CA TYR A 154 -7.26 -13.21 3.64
C TYR A 154 -6.63 -12.83 2.28
N TYR A 155 -7.15 -11.81 1.60
CA TYR A 155 -6.60 -11.33 0.31
C TYR A 155 -5.17 -10.80 0.39
N GLU A 156 -4.76 -10.30 1.56
CA GLU A 156 -3.38 -9.88 1.78
C GLU A 156 -2.40 -11.06 1.86
N THR A 157 -2.85 -12.29 2.11
CA THR A 157 -1.95 -13.46 2.13
C THR A 157 -1.26 -13.67 0.77
N ASP A 158 0.04 -14.00 0.81
CA ASP A 158 0.86 -14.13 -0.40
C ASP A 158 0.32 -15.18 -1.39
N ARG A 159 -0.28 -16.26 -0.87
CA ARG A 159 -0.88 -17.34 -1.66
C ARG A 159 -2.04 -16.81 -2.51
N ILE A 160 -2.87 -15.96 -1.93
CA ILE A 160 -4.02 -15.36 -2.63
C ILE A 160 -3.57 -14.24 -3.55
N ARG A 161 -2.62 -13.42 -3.14
CA ARG A 161 -2.04 -12.40 -4.02
C ARG A 161 -1.47 -13.02 -5.30
N THR A 162 -0.77 -14.15 -5.16
CA THR A 162 -0.27 -14.92 -6.31
C THR A 162 -1.41 -15.49 -7.15
N PHE A 163 -2.45 -16.03 -6.52
CA PHE A 163 -3.65 -16.52 -7.22
C PHE A 163 -4.41 -15.40 -7.96
N HIS A 164 -4.60 -14.24 -7.35
CA HIS A 164 -5.21 -13.05 -7.97
C HIS A 164 -4.38 -12.52 -9.13
N SER A 165 -3.05 -12.59 -9.05
CA SER A 165 -2.18 -12.25 -10.18
C SER A 165 -2.42 -13.19 -11.38
N ALA A 166 -2.64 -14.48 -11.11
CA ALA A 166 -2.98 -15.44 -12.15
C ALA A 166 -4.40 -15.21 -12.70
N LEU A 167 -5.37 -14.88 -11.85
CA LEU A 167 -6.72 -14.49 -12.25
C LEU A 167 -6.68 -13.27 -13.20
N LEU A 168 -5.94 -12.22 -12.84
CA LEU A 168 -5.74 -11.06 -13.70
C LEU A 168 -5.13 -11.47 -15.04
N HIS A 169 -4.16 -12.38 -15.03
CA HIS A 169 -3.57 -12.90 -16.26
C HIS A 169 -4.60 -13.61 -17.15
N THR A 170 -5.58 -14.32 -16.59
CA THR A 170 -6.64 -14.94 -17.39
C THR A 170 -7.54 -13.93 -18.10
N GLU A 171 -7.84 -12.79 -17.46
CA GLU A 171 -8.60 -11.72 -18.10
C GLU A 171 -7.78 -11.03 -19.20
N VAL A 172 -6.49 -10.76 -18.93
CA VAL A 172 -5.57 -10.20 -19.94
C VAL A 172 -5.47 -11.11 -21.17
N LEU A 173 -5.47 -12.44 -20.99
CA LEU A 173 -5.48 -13.37 -22.11
C LEU A 173 -6.77 -13.25 -22.93
N LYS A 174 -7.93 -13.10 -22.29
CA LYS A 174 -9.20 -12.89 -23.00
C LYS A 174 -9.21 -11.57 -23.75
N GLU A 175 -8.75 -10.49 -23.13
CA GLU A 175 -8.61 -9.19 -23.80
C GLU A 175 -7.68 -9.28 -25.00
N ARG A 176 -6.60 -10.08 -24.88
CA ARG A 176 -5.67 -10.30 -25.98
C ARG A 176 -6.32 -11.03 -27.16
N ASP A 177 -7.13 -12.05 -26.90
CA ASP A 177 -7.88 -12.75 -27.94
C ASP A 177 -8.84 -11.79 -28.66
N LEU A 178 -9.56 -10.95 -27.91
CA LEU A 178 -10.44 -9.91 -28.48
C LEU A 178 -9.66 -8.91 -29.36
N GLN A 179 -8.47 -8.49 -28.94
CA GLN A 179 -7.61 -7.63 -29.76
C GLN A 179 -7.16 -8.32 -31.05
N ILE A 180 -6.83 -9.61 -30.99
CA ILE A 180 -6.43 -10.39 -32.17
C ILE A 180 -7.61 -10.49 -33.14
N ASP A 181 -8.80 -10.77 -32.65
CA ASP A 181 -10.00 -10.86 -33.49
C ASP A 181 -10.37 -9.51 -34.11
N MET A 182 -10.26 -8.43 -33.34
CA MET A 182 -10.42 -7.07 -33.86
C MET A 182 -9.39 -6.78 -34.96
N LYS A 183 -8.13 -7.14 -34.75
CA LYS A 183 -7.06 -6.94 -35.74
C LYS A 183 -7.34 -7.73 -37.03
N LYS A 184 -7.75 -8.99 -36.93
CA LYS A 184 -8.15 -9.81 -38.09
C LYS A 184 -9.31 -9.16 -38.84
N ARG A 185 -10.30 -8.60 -38.12
CA ARG A 185 -11.44 -7.92 -38.75
C ARG A 185 -11.02 -6.65 -39.48
N ILE A 186 -10.13 -5.85 -38.89
CA ILE A 186 -9.57 -4.66 -39.54
C ILE A 186 -8.77 -5.06 -40.78
N GLU A 187 -7.99 -6.14 -40.71
CA GLU A 187 -7.24 -6.65 -41.86
C GLU A 187 -8.16 -7.09 -43.00
N GLN A 188 -9.27 -7.78 -42.70
CA GLN A 188 -10.30 -8.13 -43.69
C GLN A 188 -10.92 -6.89 -44.34
N LEU A 189 -11.22 -5.84 -43.57
CA LEU A 189 -11.75 -4.58 -44.10
C LEU A 189 -10.73 -3.87 -45.00
N ASN A 190 -9.48 -3.78 -44.57
CA ASN A 190 -8.41 -3.19 -45.37
C ASN A 190 -8.18 -3.97 -46.68
N GLN A 191 -8.29 -5.29 -46.65
CA GLN A 191 -8.21 -6.12 -47.86
C GLN A 191 -9.37 -5.82 -48.81
N ALA A 192 -10.60 -5.70 -48.30
CA ALA A 192 -11.77 -5.34 -49.09
C ALA A 192 -11.66 -3.92 -49.67
N ASP A 193 -11.20 -2.95 -48.90
CA ASP A 193 -10.96 -1.57 -49.36
C ASP A 193 -9.87 -1.54 -50.43
N ALA A 194 -8.78 -2.29 -50.26
CA ALA A 194 -7.73 -2.40 -51.28
C ALA A 194 -8.22 -3.06 -52.57
N GLU A 195 -9.14 -4.03 -52.49
CA GLU A 195 -9.80 -4.61 -53.66
C GLU A 195 -10.68 -3.59 -54.38
N GLN A 196 -11.46 -2.81 -53.63
CA GLN A 196 -12.28 -1.73 -54.18
C GLN A 196 -11.42 -0.66 -54.87
N GLU A 197 -10.30 -0.26 -54.27
CA GLU A 197 -9.37 0.70 -54.86
C GLU A 197 -8.74 0.18 -56.15
N ARG A 198 -8.36 -1.11 -56.18
CA ARG A 198 -7.88 -1.77 -57.42
C ARG A 198 -8.93 -1.75 -58.52
N GLN A 199 -10.19 -2.03 -58.18
CA GLN A 199 -11.29 -1.97 -59.15
C GLN A 199 -11.49 -0.55 -59.69
N ARG A 200 -11.45 0.47 -58.82
CA ARG A 200 -11.55 1.89 -59.22
C ARG A 200 -10.42 2.30 -60.16
N TYR A 201 -9.19 1.92 -59.83
CA TYR A 201 -8.03 2.18 -60.69
C TYR A 201 -8.18 1.51 -62.05
N GLN A 202 -8.64 0.27 -62.08
CA GLN A 202 -8.86 -0.47 -63.32
C GLN A 202 -9.95 0.18 -64.19
N VAL A 203 -11.06 0.64 -63.60
CA VAL A 203 -12.10 1.41 -64.30
C VAL A 203 -11.54 2.72 -64.85
N ALA A 204 -10.78 3.48 -64.05
CA ALA A 204 -10.19 4.74 -64.49
C ALA A 204 -9.19 4.54 -65.64
N GLN A 205 -8.38 3.48 -65.58
CA GLN A 205 -7.44 3.12 -66.64
C GLN A 205 -8.16 2.72 -67.93
N ASN A 206 -9.25 1.96 -67.83
CA ASN A 206 -10.08 1.61 -68.98
C ASN A 206 -10.73 2.85 -69.61
N GLU A 207 -11.23 3.79 -68.81
CA GLU A 207 -11.82 5.04 -69.30
C GLU A 207 -10.76 5.92 -69.99
N TYR A 208 -9.56 6.02 -69.40
CA TYR A 208 -8.42 6.72 -70.01
C TYR A 208 -8.07 6.11 -71.39
N ASN A 209 -7.96 4.78 -71.46
CA ASN A 209 -7.67 4.07 -72.71
C ASN A 209 -8.77 4.31 -73.75
N ARG A 210 -10.05 4.35 -73.35
CA ARG A 210 -11.17 4.66 -74.26
C ARG A 210 -11.04 6.07 -74.84
N ILE A 211 -10.77 7.07 -74.00
CA ILE A 211 -10.58 8.47 -74.44
C ILE A 211 -9.37 8.59 -75.38
N GLU A 212 -8.26 7.90 -75.08
CA GLU A 212 -7.07 7.89 -75.93
C GLU A 212 -7.40 7.26 -77.31
N GLN A 213 -8.14 6.15 -77.33
CA GLN A 213 -8.62 5.52 -78.57
C GLN A 213 -9.52 6.46 -79.38
N GLU A 214 -10.50 7.11 -78.75
CA GLU A 214 -11.38 8.09 -79.43
C GLU A 214 -10.59 9.26 -80.04
N LYS A 215 -9.56 9.76 -79.34
CA LYS A 215 -8.65 10.80 -79.87
C LYS A 215 -7.84 10.30 -81.06
N LEU A 216 -7.32 9.07 -81.00
CA LEU A 216 -6.59 8.46 -82.10
C LEU A 216 -7.48 8.28 -83.33
N GLU A 217 -8.70 7.79 -83.13
CA GLU A 217 -9.70 7.67 -84.20
C GLU A 217 -10.04 9.02 -84.81
N LYS A 218 -10.25 10.06 -83.99
CA LYS A 218 -10.52 11.41 -84.48
C LYS A 218 -9.36 11.94 -85.34
N ARG A 219 -8.11 11.79 -84.86
CA ARG A 219 -6.91 12.17 -85.64
C ARG A 219 -6.77 11.36 -86.94
N ALA A 220 -7.21 10.10 -86.96
CA ALA A 220 -7.22 9.28 -88.16
C ALA A 220 -8.27 9.78 -89.16
N ARG A 221 -9.49 10.09 -88.69
CA ARG A 221 -10.56 10.69 -89.50
C ARG A 221 -10.14 12.04 -90.07
N ASP A 222 -9.58 12.92 -89.26
CA ASP A 222 -9.11 14.25 -89.68
C ASP A 222 -8.01 14.14 -90.76
N ARG A 223 -7.06 13.20 -90.60
CA ARG A 223 -6.04 12.90 -91.61
C ARG A 223 -6.63 12.37 -92.92
N ALA A 224 -7.62 11.48 -92.84
CA ALA A 224 -8.31 10.97 -94.02
C ALA A 224 -9.05 12.09 -94.76
N ASN A 225 -9.76 12.95 -94.03
CA ASN A 225 -10.46 14.12 -94.59
C ASN A 225 -9.49 15.10 -95.25
N LEU A 226 -8.36 15.40 -94.60
CA LEU A 226 -7.32 16.27 -95.17
C LEU A 226 -6.70 15.67 -96.44
N SER A 227 -6.44 14.37 -96.44
CA SER A 227 -5.95 13.66 -97.63
C SER A 227 -6.93 13.76 -98.79
N GLN A 228 -8.23 13.55 -98.55
CA GLN A 228 -9.26 13.70 -99.58
C GLN A 228 -9.34 15.13 -100.12
N TYR A 229 -9.25 16.13 -99.24
CA TYR A 229 -9.21 17.53 -99.64
C TYR A 229 -8.02 17.86 -100.54
N HIS A 230 -6.82 17.38 -100.20
CA HIS A 230 -5.63 17.59 -101.02
C HIS A 230 -5.72 16.91 -102.39
N ILE A 231 -6.30 15.72 -102.47
CA ILE A 231 -6.55 15.02 -103.74
C ILE A 231 -7.45 15.89 -104.64
N ALA A 232 -8.59 16.35 -104.10
CA ALA A 232 -9.50 17.21 -104.85
C ALA A 232 -8.85 18.54 -105.30
N GLN A 233 -7.96 19.11 -104.46
CA GLN A 233 -7.20 20.31 -104.83
C GLN A 233 -6.23 20.05 -105.99
N ILE A 234 -5.52 18.91 -105.99
CA ILE A 234 -4.62 18.52 -107.07
C ILE A 234 -5.40 18.34 -108.38
N GLU A 235 -6.54 17.63 -108.34
CA GLU A 235 -7.42 17.44 -109.49
C GLU A 235 -7.88 18.78 -110.07
N ARG A 236 -8.31 19.72 -109.22
CA ARG A 236 -8.71 21.07 -109.65
C ARG A 236 -7.56 21.81 -110.34
N ARG A 237 -6.34 21.69 -109.82
CA ARG A 237 -5.14 22.34 -110.39
C ARG A 237 -4.75 21.71 -111.73
N GLN A 238 -4.93 20.40 -111.87
CA GLN A 238 -4.71 19.69 -113.14
C GLN A 238 -5.69 20.15 -114.21
N ILE A 239 -6.97 20.30 -113.87
CA ILE A 239 -8.00 20.83 -114.78
C ILE A 239 -7.62 22.26 -115.23
N GLN A 240 -7.28 23.14 -114.28
CA GLN A 240 -6.85 24.52 -114.62
C GLN A 240 -5.62 24.54 -115.53
N SER A 241 -4.61 23.71 -115.24
CA SER A 241 -3.41 23.62 -116.10
C SER A 241 -3.73 23.09 -117.50
N ALA A 242 -4.69 22.18 -117.63
CA ALA A 242 -5.16 21.70 -118.93
C ALA A 242 -5.88 22.80 -119.72
N GLU A 243 -6.75 23.58 -119.06
CA GLU A 243 -7.43 24.74 -119.66
C GLU A 243 -6.43 25.82 -120.12
N GLU A 244 -5.42 26.14 -119.31
CA GLU A 244 -4.36 27.09 -119.68
C GLU A 244 -3.56 26.62 -120.89
N LYS A 245 -3.19 25.33 -120.94
CA LYS A 245 -2.51 24.75 -122.12
C LYS A 245 -3.36 24.87 -123.38
N GLN A 246 -4.67 24.65 -123.27
CA GLN A 246 -5.59 24.78 -124.39
C GLN A 246 -5.67 26.23 -124.88
N LYS A 247 -5.74 27.21 -123.97
CA LYS A 247 -5.71 28.64 -124.33
C LYS A 247 -4.39 29.04 -125.00
N ASN A 248 -3.25 28.60 -124.46
CA ASN A 248 -1.94 28.89 -125.06
C ASN A 248 -1.80 28.30 -126.48
N GLN A 249 -2.40 27.14 -126.75
CA GLN A 249 -2.44 26.58 -128.10
C GLN A 249 -3.26 27.46 -129.06
N GLN A 250 -4.43 27.92 -128.63
CA GLN A 250 -5.27 28.83 -129.42
C GLN A 250 -4.57 30.16 -129.69
N GLU A 251 -3.96 30.77 -128.67
CA GLU A 251 -3.17 32.00 -128.82
C GLU A 251 -1.97 31.80 -129.76
N GLY A 252 -1.27 30.67 -129.64
CA GLY A 252 -0.15 30.32 -130.52
C GLY A 252 -0.54 30.18 -132.00
N GLU A 253 -1.74 29.66 -132.29
CA GLU A 253 -2.30 29.59 -133.64
C GLU A 253 -2.61 30.98 -134.19
N GLU A 254 -3.17 31.86 -133.37
CA GLU A 254 -3.47 33.25 -133.75
C GLU A 254 -2.18 34.07 -134.00
N TYR A 255 -1.14 33.90 -133.17
CA TYR A 255 0.17 34.51 -133.42
C TYR A 255 0.79 34.04 -134.74
N ARG A 256 0.61 32.76 -135.11
CA ARG A 256 1.11 32.22 -136.37
C ARG A 256 0.42 32.90 -137.57
N ARG A 257 -0.91 33.05 -137.51
CA ARG A 257 -1.67 33.80 -138.53
C ARG A 257 -1.22 35.24 -138.66
N LEU A 258 -0.99 35.92 -137.53
CA LEU A 258 -0.53 37.32 -137.52
C LEU A 258 0.88 37.47 -138.09
N ALA A 259 1.79 36.54 -137.77
CA ALA A 259 3.16 36.55 -138.29
C ALA A 259 3.21 36.35 -139.81
N GLU A 260 2.37 35.47 -140.36
CA GLU A 260 2.22 35.28 -141.81
C GLU A 260 1.76 36.57 -142.50
N HIS A 261 0.77 37.27 -141.92
CA HIS A 261 0.29 38.55 -142.44
C HIS A 261 1.38 39.63 -142.40
N TYR A 262 2.10 39.76 -141.29
CA TYR A 262 3.17 40.74 -141.15
C TYR A 262 4.34 40.49 -142.11
N ALA A 263 4.71 39.23 -142.35
CA ALA A 263 5.76 38.89 -143.31
C ALA A 263 5.41 39.34 -144.74
N PHE A 264 4.13 39.22 -145.12
CA PHE A 264 3.63 39.71 -146.40
C PHE A 264 3.76 41.24 -146.51
N GLU A 265 3.38 41.99 -145.47
CA GLU A 265 3.53 43.46 -145.44
C GLU A 265 5.00 43.91 -145.52
N GLN A 266 5.92 43.21 -144.86
CA GLN A 266 7.36 43.53 -144.89
C GLN A 266 7.96 43.39 -146.30
N MET A 267 7.53 42.37 -147.05
CA MET A 267 7.98 42.20 -148.44
C MET A 267 7.62 43.41 -149.32
N GLU A 268 6.45 44.00 -149.12
CA GLU A 268 6.00 45.19 -149.86
C GLU A 268 6.79 46.45 -149.43
N ILE A 269 7.07 46.61 -148.13
CA ILE A 269 7.87 47.74 -147.61
C ILE A 269 9.32 47.68 -148.13
N GLU A 270 9.95 46.51 -148.18
CA GLU A 270 11.32 46.37 -148.70
C GLU A 270 11.43 46.74 -150.18
N ARG A 271 10.41 46.42 -150.98
CA ARG A 271 10.34 46.86 -152.38
C ARG A 271 10.37 48.39 -152.48
N PHE A 272 9.62 49.07 -151.62
CA PHE A 272 9.57 50.53 -151.60
C PHE A 272 10.90 51.15 -151.12
N ARG A 273 11.54 50.58 -150.08
CA ARG A 273 12.84 51.05 -149.56
C ARG A 273 13.97 50.98 -150.58
N LYS A 274 14.04 49.94 -151.41
CA LYS A 274 15.08 49.83 -152.45
C LYS A 274 14.98 50.92 -153.50
N LEU A 275 13.78 51.48 -153.72
CA LEU A 275 13.57 52.61 -154.61
C LEU A 275 14.16 53.89 -153.99
N THR A 276 13.80 54.19 -152.73
CA THR A 276 14.24 55.42 -152.03
C THR A 276 15.73 55.43 -151.70
N GLN A 277 16.35 54.28 -151.46
CA GLN A 277 17.78 54.19 -151.14
C GLN A 277 18.67 54.61 -152.33
N LYS A 278 18.20 54.41 -153.57
CA LYS A 278 18.89 54.93 -154.76
C LYS A 278 18.93 56.47 -154.75
N ASP A 279 17.86 57.10 -154.30
CA ASP A 279 17.75 58.56 -154.27
C ASP A 279 18.64 59.16 -153.17
N VAL A 280 18.66 58.57 -151.96
CA VAL A 280 19.46 59.08 -150.82
C VAL A 280 20.97 58.99 -151.05
N LYS A 281 21.45 57.94 -151.75
CA LYS A 281 22.90 57.81 -152.03
C LYS A 281 23.44 59.02 -152.79
N THR A 282 22.64 59.60 -153.69
CA THR A 282 23.02 60.81 -154.43
C THR A 282 23.16 62.06 -153.55
N MET A 283 22.52 62.09 -152.37
CA MET A 283 22.58 63.20 -151.43
C MET A 283 23.75 63.10 -150.44
N TYR A 284 24.09 61.90 -149.98
CA TYR A 284 25.09 61.68 -148.91
C TYR A 284 26.52 62.08 -149.31
N ASP A 285 26.92 61.84 -150.56
CA ASP A 285 28.27 62.15 -151.03
C ASP A 285 28.60 63.65 -150.92
N LYS A 286 27.59 64.54 -150.82
CA LYS A 286 27.77 65.98 -150.61
C LYS A 286 28.06 66.38 -149.16
N ALA A 287 27.67 65.59 -148.15
CA ALA A 287 27.74 65.99 -146.74
C ALA A 287 29.07 65.61 -146.05
N LEU A 288 29.82 64.67 -146.61
CA LEU A 288 31.04 64.13 -145.96
C LEU A 288 32.19 65.14 -145.90
N GLU A 289 32.19 66.12 -146.81
CA GLU A 289 33.20 67.17 -146.89
C GLU A 289 33.18 68.13 -145.67
N ASP A 290 32.07 68.24 -144.94
CA ASP A 290 31.91 69.22 -143.86
C ASP A 290 32.48 68.78 -142.49
N LYS A 291 32.55 67.47 -142.21
CA LYS A 291 32.76 66.94 -140.84
C LYS A 291 34.19 67.04 -140.31
N TYR A 292 35.21 67.20 -141.15
CA TYR A 292 36.61 67.13 -140.72
C TYR A 292 37.08 68.24 -139.76
N LYS A 293 36.25 69.25 -139.45
CA LYS A 293 36.63 70.47 -138.71
C LYS A 293 36.45 70.43 -137.18
N VAL A 294 35.69 69.49 -136.60
CA VAL A 294 35.21 69.58 -135.18
C VAL A 294 36.14 68.92 -134.14
N LYS A 295 36.99 67.96 -134.51
CA LYS A 295 37.58 66.98 -133.58
C LYS A 295 38.73 67.46 -132.66
N GLN A 296 39.06 68.75 -132.57
CA GLN A 296 40.28 69.21 -131.88
C GLN A 296 40.11 69.71 -130.43
N MET A 297 38.92 69.71 -129.82
CA MET A 297 38.63 70.48 -128.58
C MET A 297 38.61 69.72 -127.23
N GLU A 298 38.66 68.39 -127.18
CA GLU A 298 38.10 67.61 -126.05
C GLU A 298 39.08 67.16 -124.92
N GLN A 299 40.39 67.41 -124.98
CA GLN A 299 41.41 66.65 -124.21
C GLN A 299 41.87 67.19 -122.80
N GLN A 300 41.21 68.16 -122.14
CA GLN A 300 41.81 68.89 -120.99
C GLN A 300 41.25 68.63 -119.56
N ILE A 301 40.26 67.77 -119.32
CA ILE A 301 39.42 67.82 -118.08
C ILE A 301 39.81 66.85 -116.92
N ASP A 302 40.54 65.74 -117.11
CA ASP A 302 40.45 64.56 -116.21
C ASP A 302 41.41 64.44 -114.96
N SER A 303 42.10 65.47 -114.42
CA SER A 303 43.27 65.26 -113.51
C SER A 303 43.19 65.55 -111.98
N GLU A 304 42.04 65.81 -111.32
CA GLU A 304 42.02 66.46 -109.97
C GLU A 304 41.52 65.65 -108.72
N GLU A 305 41.06 64.38 -108.78
CA GLU A 305 40.14 63.82 -107.74
C GLU A 305 40.68 62.87 -106.60
N ASP A 306 41.97 62.48 -106.46
CA ASP A 306 42.37 61.22 -105.73
C ASP A 306 42.86 61.22 -104.21
N GLU A 307 42.94 62.30 -103.41
CA GLU A 307 43.86 62.36 -102.22
C GLU A 307 43.31 62.17 -100.74
N GLU A 308 42.01 61.94 -100.43
CA GLU A 308 41.45 62.13 -99.05
C GLU A 308 41.44 60.94 -98.03
N LEU A 309 41.83 59.69 -98.34
CA LEU A 309 41.37 58.48 -97.61
C LEU A 309 42.20 57.91 -96.41
N ARG A 310 43.23 58.56 -95.85
CA ARG A 310 44.31 57.89 -95.05
C ARG A 310 44.27 57.95 -93.48
N ILE A 311 43.41 58.70 -92.78
CA ILE A 311 43.63 59.09 -91.34
C ILE A 311 42.96 58.17 -90.24
N TYR A 312 42.00 57.30 -90.54
CA TYR A 312 41.07 56.74 -89.51
C TYR A 312 41.56 55.54 -88.64
N ALA A 313 42.78 55.00 -88.78
CA ALA A 313 43.13 53.66 -88.29
C ALA A 313 43.83 53.52 -86.91
N GLU A 314 44.40 54.57 -86.29
CA GLU A 314 45.36 54.42 -85.16
C GLU A 314 44.78 54.31 -83.72
N ALA A 315 43.51 54.67 -83.44
CA ALA A 315 43.03 54.89 -82.06
C ALA A 315 42.70 53.64 -81.19
N LYS A 316 42.55 52.44 -81.77
CA LYS A 316 41.85 51.30 -81.10
C LYS A 316 42.72 50.40 -80.18
N LYS A 317 44.04 50.58 -80.10
CA LYS A 317 44.99 49.62 -79.45
C LYS A 317 45.30 49.85 -77.94
N LYS A 318 44.85 50.92 -77.29
CA LYS A 318 45.36 51.34 -75.93
C LYS A 318 44.65 50.74 -74.70
N ILE A 319 43.49 50.09 -74.84
CA ILE A 319 42.58 49.73 -73.70
C ILE A 319 42.91 48.37 -73.02
N ALA A 320 43.64 47.46 -73.66
CA ALA A 320 43.78 46.07 -73.19
C ALA A 320 44.82 45.79 -72.06
N ARG A 321 45.58 46.78 -71.59
CA ARG A 321 46.76 46.56 -70.72
C ARG A 321 46.49 46.57 -69.19
N ILE A 322 45.36 47.10 -68.70
CA ILE A 322 45.16 47.42 -67.27
C ILE A 322 44.60 46.27 -66.39
N ARG A 323 44.03 45.20 -66.94
CA ARG A 323 43.31 44.17 -66.14
C ARG A 323 44.17 43.11 -65.44
N ARG A 324 45.47 42.99 -65.73
CA ARG A 324 46.29 41.80 -65.38
C ARG A 324 47.09 41.91 -64.06
N GLU A 325 47.08 43.05 -63.37
CA GLU A 325 47.95 43.32 -62.19
C GLU A 325 47.30 43.11 -60.80
N LYS A 326 45.98 42.87 -60.69
CA LYS A 326 45.27 42.88 -59.39
C LYS A 326 45.10 41.54 -58.67
N GLU A 327 45.43 40.40 -59.29
CA GLU A 327 45.12 39.07 -58.72
C GLU A 327 46.27 38.43 -57.92
N LEU A 328 47.50 38.97 -57.94
CA LEU A 328 48.66 38.29 -57.35
C LEU A 328 48.92 38.60 -55.85
N GLN A 329 48.29 39.65 -55.29
CA GLN A 329 48.58 40.12 -53.91
C GLN A 329 47.81 39.39 -52.79
N ALA A 330 46.83 38.55 -53.09
CA ALA A 330 46.06 37.80 -52.08
C ALA A 330 46.69 36.44 -51.70
N HIS A 331 47.95 36.24 -52.06
CA HIS A 331 48.83 35.17 -51.64
C HIS A 331 48.97 35.09 -50.11
N GLN A 332 49.81 34.18 -49.65
CA GLN A 332 50.80 34.48 -48.62
C GLN A 332 50.34 34.65 -47.17
N GLU A 333 49.22 35.28 -46.86
CA GLU A 333 48.84 35.62 -45.48
C GLU A 333 48.25 34.45 -44.67
N LYS A 334 47.83 33.34 -45.30
CA LYS A 334 47.05 32.28 -44.60
C LYS A 334 47.80 31.00 -44.23
N GLN A 335 49.12 30.92 -44.45
CA GLN A 335 49.85 29.66 -44.30
C GLN A 335 50.91 29.62 -43.17
N GLU A 336 51.16 30.73 -42.45
CA GLU A 336 52.16 30.81 -41.37
C GLU A 336 51.62 30.47 -39.95
N ALA A 337 50.31 30.35 -39.77
CA ALA A 337 49.69 30.17 -38.44
C ALA A 337 49.59 28.70 -37.94
N ARG A 338 50.12 27.72 -38.68
CA ARG A 338 49.92 26.29 -38.37
C ARG A 338 51.00 25.58 -37.53
N ASP A 339 52.22 26.12 -37.36
CA ASP A 339 53.35 25.25 -36.95
C ASP A 339 54.08 25.60 -35.62
N HIS A 340 53.50 26.39 -34.71
CA HIS A 340 54.25 26.88 -33.52
C HIS A 340 53.93 26.26 -32.13
N MET A 341 53.08 25.24 -31.96
CA MET A 341 52.86 24.70 -30.59
C MET A 341 52.53 23.21 -30.45
N ILE A 342 52.86 22.41 -31.47
CA ILE A 342 52.97 20.94 -31.40
C ILE A 342 54.33 20.50 -30.76
N GLY A 343 55.15 21.45 -30.28
CA GLY A 343 56.56 21.22 -29.94
C GLY A 343 56.95 21.13 -28.46
N TYR A 344 56.03 21.01 -27.48
CA TYR A 344 56.38 20.61 -26.10
C TYR A 344 55.84 19.20 -25.83
N LEU A 345 56.33 18.32 -26.69
CA LEU A 345 56.15 16.88 -26.77
C LEU A 345 56.70 16.22 -25.52
N GLY A 346 55.99 16.44 -24.44
CA GLY A 346 56.36 15.86 -23.17
C GLY A 346 57.81 16.13 -22.86
N SER A 347 58.49 15.06 -22.57
CA SER A 347 59.79 15.13 -21.92
C SER A 347 59.68 15.98 -20.65
N LEU A 348 58.86 15.51 -19.71
CA LEU A 348 59.50 14.86 -18.58
C LEU A 348 58.41 14.24 -17.70
N GLN A 349 58.15 12.97 -17.95
CA GLN A 349 58.80 11.97 -17.11
C GLN A 349 58.10 11.93 -15.75
N LYS A 350 57.37 10.86 -15.49
CA LYS A 350 58.06 9.62 -15.11
C LYS A 350 59.20 9.91 -14.13
N ARG A 351 58.86 10.24 -12.89
CA ARG A 351 59.66 10.18 -11.67
C ARG A 351 58.91 11.09 -10.70
N THR A 352 57.89 10.65 -9.98
CA THR A 352 58.09 9.83 -8.77
C THR A 352 56.75 9.27 -8.25
N GLU A 353 56.26 8.20 -8.86
CA GLU A 353 55.65 7.15 -8.04
C GLU A 353 56.77 6.50 -7.21
N ALA A 354 56.41 6.05 -6.01
CA ALA A 354 57.17 5.24 -5.05
C ALA A 354 58.03 6.02 -4.03
N ASN A 355 57.48 6.25 -2.83
CA ASN A 355 57.69 5.29 -1.74
C ASN A 355 57.02 5.74 -0.43
N TYR A 356 56.14 4.87 0.05
CA TYR A 356 55.81 4.69 1.46
C TYR A 356 57.10 4.47 2.27
N ASP A 357 57.08 4.77 3.58
CA ASP A 357 58.11 4.41 4.60
C ASP A 357 58.82 5.55 5.34
N THR A 358 58.09 6.61 5.74
CA THR A 358 58.57 7.54 6.78
C THR A 358 57.51 7.87 7.85
N GLN A 359 56.80 6.84 8.33
CA GLN A 359 55.96 6.91 9.55
C GLN A 359 56.15 5.73 10.54
N ILE A 360 57.05 4.77 10.28
CA ILE A 360 57.21 3.53 11.09
C ILE A 360 58.44 3.54 12.04
N PHE A 361 59.26 4.59 12.08
CA PHE A 361 60.51 4.61 12.88
C PHE A 361 60.44 5.38 14.23
N ARG A 362 59.25 5.59 14.82
CA ARG A 362 59.10 6.32 16.12
C ARG A 362 58.51 5.52 17.30
N ALA A 363 58.39 4.19 17.20
CA ALA A 363 57.80 3.35 18.26
C ALA A 363 58.75 2.33 18.93
N GLN A 364 60.02 2.18 18.49
CA GLN A 364 60.96 1.16 19.02
C GLN A 364 62.01 1.67 20.03
N ALA A 365 61.98 2.95 20.42
CA ALA A 365 62.94 3.52 21.39
C ALA A 365 62.51 3.44 22.87
N GLN A 366 61.42 2.74 23.21
CA GLN A 366 60.93 2.57 24.60
C GLN A 366 61.17 1.16 25.19
N ARG A 367 61.99 0.31 24.54
CA ARG A 367 62.21 -1.09 24.94
C ARG A 367 63.50 -1.41 25.72
N GLU A 368 64.43 -0.49 25.99
CA GLU A 368 65.75 -0.87 26.55
C GLU A 368 66.26 -0.12 27.80
N ALA A 369 65.50 0.82 28.40
CA ALA A 369 66.01 1.64 29.52
C ALA A 369 65.60 1.18 30.95
N LYS A 370 64.95 0.01 31.12
CA LYS A 370 64.35 -0.39 32.42
C LYS A 370 64.97 -1.64 33.10
N GLU A 371 65.90 -2.35 32.46
CA GLU A 371 66.40 -3.65 32.98
C GLU A 371 67.74 -3.59 33.75
N LEU A 372 68.43 -2.43 33.84
CA LEU A 372 69.80 -2.37 34.41
C LEU A 372 69.90 -1.93 35.90
N ARG A 373 68.80 -1.80 36.67
CA ARG A 373 68.83 -1.25 38.07
C ARG A 373 68.57 -2.25 39.21
N GLU A 374 68.22 -3.52 38.97
CA GLU A 374 67.72 -4.43 40.02
C GLU A 374 68.75 -5.42 40.61
N GLU A 375 69.99 -5.51 40.12
CA GLU A 375 70.94 -6.58 40.52
C GLU A 375 71.87 -6.29 41.72
N GLN A 376 71.95 -5.08 42.29
CA GLN A 376 73.01 -4.74 43.28
C GLN A 376 72.64 -4.78 44.79
N GLU A 377 71.36 -4.90 45.22
CA GLU A 377 70.97 -4.74 46.66
C GLU A 377 70.98 -6.00 47.56
N LYS A 378 71.23 -7.20 47.02
CA LYS A 378 70.98 -8.46 47.77
C LYS A 378 72.12 -8.98 48.66
N LEU A 379 73.32 -8.41 48.64
CA LEU A 379 74.50 -9.05 49.25
C LEU A 379 74.81 -8.71 50.73
N ASP A 380 74.31 -7.62 51.35
CA ASP A 380 74.87 -7.12 52.64
C ASP A 380 74.18 -7.55 53.97
N LYS A 381 73.01 -8.22 53.98
CA LYS A 381 72.19 -8.39 55.21
C LYS A 381 72.51 -9.58 56.16
N LYS A 382 73.41 -10.51 55.83
CA LYS A 382 73.46 -11.82 56.53
C LYS A 382 74.38 -11.96 57.76
N GLN A 383 75.32 -11.06 58.03
CA GLN A 383 76.44 -11.39 58.95
C GLN A 383 76.29 -11.04 60.45
N LYS A 384 75.29 -10.29 60.94
CA LYS A 384 75.36 -9.66 62.30
C LYS A 384 74.61 -10.33 63.48
N MET A 385 74.00 -11.50 63.33
CA MET A 385 72.96 -11.96 64.27
C MET A 385 73.44 -12.86 65.44
N GLN A 386 74.59 -13.52 65.36
CA GLN A 386 74.74 -14.83 66.04
C GLN A 386 75.14 -14.80 67.54
N GLU A 387 75.62 -13.69 68.11
CA GLU A 387 76.47 -13.76 69.32
C GLU A 387 75.79 -13.45 70.67
N SER A 388 74.62 -12.83 70.73
CA SER A 388 74.03 -12.27 71.96
C SER A 388 73.35 -13.27 72.92
N ILE A 389 73.48 -14.58 72.72
CA ILE A 389 72.45 -15.54 73.15
C ILE A 389 72.75 -16.30 74.47
N ASN A 390 73.99 -16.41 74.96
CA ASN A 390 74.34 -17.52 75.87
C ASN A 390 74.23 -17.29 77.40
N LYS A 391 74.32 -16.06 77.94
CA LYS A 391 74.53 -15.83 79.40
C LYS A 391 73.29 -15.86 80.30
N TYR A 392 72.11 -15.74 79.73
CA TYR A 392 70.80 -15.73 80.38
C TYR A 392 70.41 -17.04 81.14
N ARG A 393 71.27 -18.07 81.22
CA ARG A 393 70.81 -19.46 81.37
C ARG A 393 70.76 -20.08 82.78
N GLN A 394 71.35 -19.49 83.83
CA GLN A 394 71.59 -20.22 85.10
C GLN A 394 70.69 -19.83 86.29
N GLU A 395 70.42 -18.54 86.52
CA GLU A 395 69.58 -18.07 87.65
C GLU A 395 68.13 -18.55 87.57
N THR A 396 67.73 -18.98 86.39
CA THR A 396 66.46 -19.63 86.08
C THR A 396 66.21 -20.94 86.84
N MET A 397 67.21 -21.60 87.44
CA MET A 397 67.03 -22.98 87.92
C MET A 397 66.35 -23.14 89.29
N LYS A 398 66.50 -22.19 90.23
CA LYS A 398 66.02 -22.37 91.63
C LYS A 398 64.60 -21.84 91.87
N ARG A 399 64.25 -20.72 91.23
CA ARG A 399 62.85 -20.24 91.17
C ARG A 399 61.90 -21.36 90.72
N ARG A 400 62.44 -22.20 89.83
CA ARG A 400 61.84 -23.38 89.22
C ARG A 400 61.41 -24.50 90.16
N GLU A 401 61.77 -24.55 91.44
CA GLU A 401 61.40 -25.68 92.32
C GLU A 401 60.15 -25.42 93.15
N VAL A 402 60.03 -24.24 93.76
CA VAL A 402 58.79 -23.83 94.46
C VAL A 402 57.67 -23.54 93.47
N GLU A 403 58.04 -23.01 92.30
CA GLU A 403 57.15 -22.95 91.14
C GLU A 403 56.53 -24.34 90.86
N LYS A 404 57.29 -25.45 90.95
CA LYS A 404 56.78 -26.80 90.63
C LYS A 404 55.67 -27.32 91.55
N GLU A 405 55.65 -27.00 92.82
CA GLU A 405 54.64 -27.56 93.74
C GLU A 405 53.31 -26.80 93.65
N ILE A 406 53.38 -25.47 93.54
CA ILE A 406 52.21 -24.64 93.22
C ILE A 406 51.71 -25.02 91.83
N GLU A 407 52.61 -25.21 90.85
CA GLU A 407 52.30 -25.76 89.53
C GLU A 407 51.57 -27.10 89.65
N GLN A 408 52.00 -28.06 90.47
CA GLN A 408 51.31 -29.36 90.56
C GLN A 408 49.87 -29.27 91.07
N ARG A 409 49.59 -28.37 92.01
CA ARG A 409 48.24 -28.21 92.57
C ARG A 409 47.34 -27.43 91.61
N ASP A 410 47.87 -26.34 91.06
CA ASP A 410 47.21 -25.56 90.01
C ASP A 410 47.00 -26.45 88.77
N ASP A 411 47.93 -27.34 88.43
CA ASP A 411 47.83 -28.31 87.32
C ASP A 411 46.69 -29.30 87.51
N LEU A 412 46.40 -29.74 88.75
CA LEU A 412 45.29 -30.64 89.03
C LEU A 412 43.94 -29.94 88.91
N GLU A 413 43.80 -28.73 89.49
CA GLU A 413 42.58 -27.93 89.33
C GLU A 413 42.38 -27.49 87.88
N MET A 414 43.45 -27.11 87.19
CA MET A 414 43.43 -26.77 85.77
C MET A 414 43.11 -27.99 84.93
N ARG A 415 43.54 -29.20 85.31
CA ARG A 415 43.15 -30.45 84.63
C ARG A 415 41.67 -30.75 84.79
N GLN A 416 41.08 -30.53 85.97
CA GLN A 416 39.64 -30.70 86.18
C GLN A 416 38.82 -29.67 85.42
N LYS A 417 39.18 -28.37 85.52
CA LYS A 417 38.54 -27.30 84.75
C LYS A 417 38.69 -27.51 83.24
N LYS A 418 39.84 -28.02 82.78
CA LYS A 418 40.08 -28.39 81.39
C LYS A 418 39.23 -29.58 80.98
N ALA A 419 39.10 -30.61 81.81
CA ALA A 419 38.23 -31.75 81.52
C ALA A 419 36.75 -31.35 81.41
N GLU A 420 36.25 -30.48 82.30
CA GLU A 420 34.89 -29.94 82.24
C GLU A 420 34.69 -29.02 81.02
N ALA A 421 35.67 -28.16 80.73
CA ALA A 421 35.67 -27.32 79.53
C ALA A 421 35.72 -28.16 78.24
N ASP A 422 36.50 -29.24 78.22
CA ASP A 422 36.59 -30.18 77.10
C ASP A 422 35.25 -30.92 76.91
N GLN A 423 34.58 -31.33 78.00
CA GLN A 423 33.24 -31.94 77.93
C GLN A 423 32.19 -30.95 77.40
N LEU A 424 32.18 -29.72 77.90
CA LEU A 424 31.28 -28.67 77.41
C LEU A 424 31.57 -28.31 75.95
N PHE A 425 32.85 -28.25 75.57
CA PHE A 425 33.27 -28.01 74.20
C PHE A 425 32.82 -29.13 73.27
N LEU A 426 32.93 -30.39 73.67
CA LEU A 426 32.44 -31.53 72.89
C LEU A 426 30.93 -31.51 72.72
N LEU A 427 30.16 -31.20 73.76
CA LEU A 427 28.70 -31.06 73.67
C LEU A 427 28.32 -29.90 72.73
N TYR A 428 28.94 -28.75 72.90
CA TYR A 428 28.76 -27.59 72.02
C TYR A 428 29.11 -27.92 70.56
N GLN A 429 30.20 -28.66 70.34
CA GLN A 429 30.61 -29.09 69.01
C GLN A 429 29.60 -30.06 68.40
N GLN A 430 29.07 -31.01 69.18
CA GLN A 430 28.02 -31.93 68.74
C GLN A 430 26.72 -31.18 68.38
N GLU A 431 26.32 -30.17 69.16
CA GLU A 431 25.15 -29.34 68.85
C GLU A 431 25.36 -28.54 67.57
N LYS A 432 26.53 -27.93 67.41
CA LYS A 432 26.91 -27.22 66.18
C LYS A 432 26.91 -28.16 64.97
N ASP A 433 27.38 -29.40 65.13
CA ASP A 433 27.36 -30.41 64.08
C ASP A 433 25.94 -30.85 63.72
N LYS A 434 25.06 -31.00 64.71
CA LYS A 434 23.64 -31.26 64.49
C LYS A 434 22.97 -30.12 63.73
N GLN A 435 23.23 -28.87 64.10
CA GLN A 435 22.72 -27.69 63.38
C GLN A 435 23.24 -27.65 61.95
N ARG A 436 24.55 -27.83 61.74
CA ARG A 436 25.15 -27.91 60.39
C ARG A 436 24.51 -29.00 59.52
N ASN A 437 24.22 -30.16 60.11
CA ASN A 437 23.56 -31.26 59.40
C ASN A 437 22.10 -30.93 59.07
N GLN A 438 21.36 -30.30 59.99
CA GLN A 438 19.98 -29.85 59.74
C GLN A 438 19.93 -28.77 58.65
N ASP A 439 20.84 -27.79 58.69
CA ASP A 439 20.97 -26.77 57.65
C ASP A 439 21.33 -27.38 56.30
N ALA A 440 22.24 -28.35 56.26
CA ALA A 440 22.61 -29.07 55.04
C ALA A 440 21.43 -29.89 54.48
N GLN A 441 20.64 -30.54 55.34
CA GLN A 441 19.43 -31.25 54.95
C GLN A 441 18.36 -30.29 54.40
N ALA A 442 18.08 -29.19 55.09
CA ALA A 442 17.14 -28.17 54.63
C ALA A 442 17.56 -27.55 53.28
N LEU A 443 18.86 -27.28 53.10
CA LEU A 443 19.41 -26.80 51.84
C LEU A 443 19.26 -27.85 50.72
N SER A 444 19.53 -29.12 51.01
CA SER A 444 19.35 -30.22 50.05
C SER A 444 17.89 -30.38 49.63
N GLU A 445 16.95 -30.32 50.56
CA GLU A 445 15.50 -30.37 50.27
C GLU A 445 15.07 -29.17 49.43
N PHE A 446 15.58 -27.97 49.74
CA PHE A 446 15.31 -26.77 48.96
C PHE A 446 15.85 -26.87 47.52
N GLN A 447 17.08 -27.36 47.35
CA GLN A 447 17.67 -27.60 46.04
C GLN A 447 16.91 -28.67 45.24
N LEU A 448 16.41 -29.70 45.91
CA LEU A 448 15.56 -30.72 45.29
C LEU A 448 14.25 -30.10 44.79
N LYS A 449 13.57 -29.29 45.61
CA LYS A 449 12.37 -28.54 45.21
C LYS A 449 12.63 -27.62 44.01
N GLN A 450 13.72 -26.84 44.03
CA GLN A 450 14.10 -26.00 42.90
C GLN A 450 14.36 -26.81 41.61
N THR A 451 15.00 -27.97 41.75
CA THR A 451 15.26 -28.86 40.62
C THR A 451 13.96 -29.41 40.04
N GLN A 452 13.00 -29.75 40.90
CA GLN A 452 11.68 -30.23 40.49
C GLN A 452 10.86 -29.12 39.82
N GLU A 453 10.78 -27.94 40.42
CA GLU A 453 10.12 -26.77 39.81
C GLU A 453 10.74 -26.38 38.46
N ARG A 454 12.05 -26.53 38.29
CA ARG A 454 12.72 -26.30 37.00
C ARG A 454 12.30 -27.36 35.98
N LYS A 455 12.25 -28.63 36.37
CA LYS A 455 11.79 -29.72 35.51
C LYS A 455 10.32 -29.54 35.12
N ASP A 456 9.46 -29.22 36.07
CA ASP A 456 8.03 -29.02 35.82
C ASP A 456 7.79 -27.84 34.88
N ARG A 457 8.56 -26.75 35.03
CA ARG A 457 8.57 -25.63 34.06
C ARG A 457 9.05 -26.07 32.68
N GLU A 458 10.12 -26.85 32.60
CA GLU A 458 10.63 -27.36 31.32
C GLU A 458 9.62 -28.28 30.63
N TYR A 459 8.95 -29.15 31.39
CA TYR A 459 7.85 -29.98 30.87
C TYR A 459 6.66 -29.14 30.42
N GLY A 460 6.27 -28.13 31.19
CA GLY A 460 5.20 -27.20 30.83
C GLY A 460 5.51 -26.44 29.54
N LEU A 461 6.74 -25.94 29.38
CA LEU A 461 7.20 -25.29 28.15
C LEU A 461 7.16 -26.24 26.96
N LYS A 462 7.69 -27.46 27.08
CA LYS A 462 7.65 -28.47 26.01
C LYS A 462 6.21 -28.85 25.64
N SER A 463 5.32 -28.97 26.62
CA SER A 463 3.90 -29.23 26.35
C SER A 463 3.27 -28.07 25.58
N SER A 464 3.54 -26.83 26.00
CA SER A 464 3.05 -25.63 25.31
C SER A 464 3.58 -25.52 23.88
N GLU A 465 4.87 -25.83 23.66
CA GLU A 465 5.47 -25.87 22.33
C GLU A 465 4.80 -26.93 21.44
N LEU A 466 4.49 -28.11 21.99
CA LEU A 466 3.76 -29.15 21.26
C LEU A 466 2.34 -28.70 20.91
N ASP A 467 1.64 -28.04 21.84
CA ASP A 467 0.29 -27.53 21.64
C ASP A 467 0.27 -26.41 20.57
N GLU A 468 1.25 -25.50 20.58
CA GLU A 468 1.42 -24.46 19.55
C GLU A 468 1.64 -25.08 18.17
N VAL A 469 2.52 -26.08 18.09
CA VAL A 469 2.86 -26.78 16.84
C VAL A 469 1.64 -27.54 16.29
N GLN A 470 0.81 -28.13 17.17
CA GLN A 470 -0.48 -28.72 16.77
C GLN A 470 -1.50 -27.68 16.30
N LEU A 471 -1.56 -26.53 16.97
CA LEU A 471 -2.45 -25.44 16.59
C LEU A 471 -2.09 -24.89 15.20
N ASP A 472 -0.80 -24.68 14.92
CA ASP A 472 -0.30 -24.24 13.62
C ASP A 472 -0.64 -25.22 12.50
N LYS A 473 -0.56 -26.53 12.79
CA LYS A 473 -1.02 -27.57 11.86
C LYS A 473 -2.51 -27.48 11.57
N HIS A 474 -3.32 -27.28 12.61
CA HIS A 474 -4.76 -27.14 12.46
C HIS A 474 -5.13 -25.88 11.66
N ILE A 475 -4.47 -24.75 11.95
CA ILE A 475 -4.64 -23.49 11.21
C ILE A 475 -4.26 -23.68 9.74
N ASN A 476 -3.11 -24.27 9.45
CA ASN A 476 -2.67 -24.52 8.07
C ASN A 476 -3.66 -25.42 7.30
N GLU A 477 -4.27 -26.42 7.94
CA GLU A 477 -5.26 -27.28 7.28
C GLU A 477 -6.57 -26.52 7.01
N ILE A 478 -7.02 -25.67 7.93
CA ILE A 478 -8.19 -24.79 7.71
C ILE A 478 -7.90 -23.83 6.56
N GLU A 479 -6.74 -23.17 6.55
CA GLU A 479 -6.35 -22.25 5.47
C GLU A 479 -6.25 -22.97 4.13
N ARG A 480 -5.73 -24.21 4.12
CA ARG A 480 -5.68 -25.06 2.93
C ARG A 480 -7.08 -25.31 2.38
N GLN A 481 -8.03 -25.71 3.22
CA GLN A 481 -9.42 -25.94 2.80
C GLN A 481 -10.06 -24.65 2.29
N GLN A 482 -9.88 -23.53 2.99
CA GLN A 482 -10.39 -22.22 2.55
C GLN A 482 -9.83 -21.82 1.19
N TYR A 483 -8.53 -22.03 0.97
CA TYR A 483 -7.88 -21.77 -0.31
C TYR A 483 -8.39 -22.70 -1.41
N GLN A 484 -8.56 -24.00 -1.12
CA GLN A 484 -9.12 -24.98 -2.06
C GLN A 484 -10.54 -24.61 -2.49
N ASP A 485 -11.42 -24.31 -1.53
CA ASP A 485 -12.81 -23.94 -1.81
C ASP A 485 -12.92 -22.62 -2.57
N TYR A 486 -12.07 -21.64 -2.23
CA TYR A 486 -12.04 -20.35 -2.91
C TYR A 486 -11.48 -20.48 -4.33
N ALA A 487 -10.28 -21.03 -4.48
CA ALA A 487 -9.63 -21.18 -5.78
C ALA A 487 -10.44 -22.09 -6.70
N GLY A 488 -11.02 -23.18 -6.16
CA GLY A 488 -11.92 -24.06 -6.89
C GLY A 488 -13.12 -23.32 -7.44
N ARG A 489 -13.85 -22.56 -6.60
CA ARG A 489 -14.99 -21.74 -7.04
C ARG A 489 -14.62 -20.71 -8.11
N VAL A 490 -13.48 -20.03 -7.95
CA VAL A 490 -13.02 -19.03 -8.93
C VAL A 490 -12.62 -19.69 -10.25
N ILE A 491 -11.90 -20.82 -10.21
CA ILE A 491 -11.53 -21.56 -11.41
C ILE A 491 -12.78 -22.03 -12.14
N SER A 492 -13.73 -22.67 -11.44
CA SER A 492 -14.98 -23.14 -12.05
C SER A 492 -15.78 -21.98 -12.67
N TYR A 493 -15.93 -20.87 -11.96
CA TYR A 493 -16.61 -19.68 -12.48
C TYR A 493 -15.94 -19.16 -13.76
N MET A 494 -14.61 -19.14 -13.82
CA MET A 494 -13.88 -18.66 -14.99
C MET A 494 -13.94 -19.65 -16.16
N GLU A 495 -13.97 -20.96 -15.89
CA GLU A 495 -14.20 -21.99 -16.90
C GLU A 495 -15.59 -21.89 -17.52
N GLU A 496 -16.62 -21.68 -16.69
CA GLU A 496 -18.00 -21.44 -17.14
C GLU A 496 -18.09 -20.20 -18.06
N ASN A 497 -17.24 -19.20 -17.83
CA ASN A 497 -17.17 -17.98 -18.65
C ASN A 497 -16.16 -18.06 -19.83
N GLU A 498 -15.76 -19.27 -20.23
CA GLU A 498 -14.85 -19.53 -21.36
C GLU A 498 -13.53 -18.74 -21.28
N ARG A 499 -13.00 -18.55 -20.05
CA ARG A 499 -11.69 -17.93 -19.83
C ARG A 499 -10.60 -19.00 -19.81
N ASN A 500 -9.39 -18.61 -20.21
CA ASN A 500 -8.23 -19.48 -20.10
C ASN A 500 -7.79 -19.60 -18.62
N THR A 501 -8.18 -20.68 -17.96
CA THR A 501 -7.89 -20.91 -16.54
C THR A 501 -6.55 -21.57 -16.26
N TYR A 502 -5.73 -21.84 -17.29
CA TYR A 502 -4.42 -22.48 -17.14
C TYR A 502 -3.50 -21.77 -16.11
N PRO A 503 -3.37 -20.42 -16.11
CA PRO A 503 -2.54 -19.72 -15.13
C PRO A 503 -2.97 -19.98 -13.69
N MET A 504 -4.29 -19.97 -13.44
CA MET A 504 -4.84 -20.23 -12.11
C MET A 504 -4.63 -21.69 -11.68
N LYS A 505 -4.86 -22.65 -12.58
CA LYS A 505 -4.61 -24.08 -12.31
C LYS A 505 -3.15 -24.35 -11.98
N LYS A 506 -2.22 -23.67 -12.65
CA LYS A 506 -0.80 -23.78 -12.38
C LYS A 506 -0.47 -23.31 -10.96
N VAL A 507 -0.91 -22.11 -10.59
CA VAL A 507 -0.68 -21.55 -9.24
C VAL A 507 -1.34 -22.44 -8.17
N TYR A 508 -2.58 -22.89 -8.41
CA TYR A 508 -3.27 -23.81 -7.53
C TYR A 508 -2.46 -25.09 -7.28
N ALA A 509 -1.95 -25.72 -8.34
CA ALA A 509 -1.15 -26.94 -8.23
C ALA A 509 0.19 -26.71 -7.51
N GLU A 510 0.84 -25.55 -7.70
CA GLU A 510 2.07 -25.18 -7.00
C GLU A 510 1.83 -24.97 -5.49
N GLU A 511 0.74 -24.29 -5.13
CA GLU A 511 0.37 -24.10 -3.72
C GLU A 511 -0.02 -25.42 -3.04
N MET A 512 -0.74 -26.31 -3.73
CA MET A 512 -1.03 -27.65 -3.20
C MET A 512 0.25 -28.45 -2.92
N LYS A 513 1.25 -28.37 -3.80
CA LYS A 513 2.55 -29.00 -3.57
C LYS A 513 3.27 -28.39 -2.35
N ARG A 514 3.17 -27.08 -2.13
CA ARG A 514 3.75 -26.42 -0.94
C ARG A 514 3.10 -26.93 0.35
N PHE A 515 1.77 -27.05 0.37
CA PHE A 515 1.05 -27.65 1.51
C PHE A 515 1.49 -29.09 1.77
N ASP A 516 1.62 -29.91 0.72
CA ASP A 516 2.04 -31.30 0.86
C ASP A 516 3.50 -31.42 1.36
N GLN A 517 4.40 -30.56 0.87
CA GLN A 517 5.79 -30.47 1.35
C GLN A 517 5.85 -30.09 2.83
N TRP A 518 5.07 -29.09 3.25
CA TRP A 518 4.99 -28.68 4.65
C TRP A 518 4.49 -29.82 5.54
N ASN A 519 3.43 -30.51 5.13
CA ASN A 519 2.89 -31.67 5.83
C ASN A 519 3.90 -32.83 5.93
N GLN A 520 4.70 -33.07 4.88
CA GLN A 520 5.75 -34.09 4.90
C GLN A 520 6.88 -33.73 5.89
N LEU A 521 7.30 -32.46 5.91
CA LEU A 521 8.31 -31.97 6.87
C LEU A 521 7.82 -32.15 8.30
N TYR A 522 6.56 -31.82 8.57
CA TYR A 522 5.95 -31.97 9.89
C TYR A 522 5.86 -33.44 10.32
N ARG A 523 5.45 -34.36 9.43
CA ARG A 523 5.46 -35.80 9.72
C ARG A 523 6.88 -36.30 10.03
N LYS A 524 7.88 -35.76 9.34
CA LYS A 524 9.28 -36.10 9.57
C LYS A 524 9.75 -35.61 10.94
N THR A 525 9.39 -34.39 11.36
CA THR A 525 9.74 -33.88 12.70
C THR A 525 9.03 -34.62 13.82
N GLU A 526 7.74 -34.97 13.66
CA GLU A 526 7.03 -35.86 14.59
C GLU A 526 7.74 -37.22 14.73
N SER A 527 8.21 -37.80 13.62
CA SER A 527 8.92 -39.09 13.64
C SER A 527 10.30 -39.00 14.33
N LEU A 528 10.99 -37.86 14.23
CA LEU A 528 12.28 -37.62 14.87
C LEU A 528 12.12 -37.42 16.38
N ASN A 529 11.15 -36.59 16.81
CA ASN A 529 10.85 -36.38 18.23
C ASN A 529 10.46 -37.69 18.93
N ASN A 530 9.59 -38.50 18.30
CA ASN A 530 9.22 -39.81 18.84
C ASN A 530 10.41 -40.78 18.94
N ASN A 531 11.39 -40.67 18.03
CA ASN A 531 12.60 -41.50 18.08
C ASN A 531 13.59 -41.01 19.15
N ASP A 532 13.67 -39.71 19.42
CA ASP A 532 14.53 -39.15 20.46
C ASP A 532 13.96 -39.37 21.86
N GLU A 533 12.63 -39.37 22.03
CA GLU A 533 11.97 -39.84 23.25
C GLU A 533 12.24 -41.33 23.50
N LYS A 534 12.15 -42.17 22.45
CA LYS A 534 12.49 -43.60 22.56
C LYS A 534 13.97 -43.85 22.83
N LYS A 535 14.88 -43.04 22.30
CA LYS A 535 16.32 -43.15 22.58
C LYS A 535 16.65 -42.70 24.00
N SER A 536 16.10 -41.57 24.46
CA SER A 536 16.34 -41.06 25.82
C SER A 536 15.78 -42.00 26.90
N THR A 537 14.59 -42.56 26.70
CA THR A 537 14.03 -43.60 27.60
C THR A 537 14.88 -44.87 27.62
N ASN A 538 15.39 -45.33 26.47
CA ASN A 538 16.27 -46.50 26.39
C ASN A 538 17.67 -46.23 26.96
N LEU A 539 18.23 -45.02 26.78
CA LEU A 539 19.50 -44.63 27.41
C LEU A 539 19.35 -44.54 28.93
N ASN A 540 18.27 -43.94 29.43
CA ASN A 540 17.98 -43.89 30.86
C ASN A 540 17.76 -45.28 31.45
N LYS A 541 17.12 -46.21 30.73
CA LYS A 541 17.02 -47.61 31.16
C LYS A 541 18.39 -48.29 31.24
N LYS A 542 19.25 -48.13 30.23
CA LYS A 542 20.60 -48.68 30.23
C LYS A 542 21.49 -48.09 31.32
N THR A 543 21.45 -46.78 31.54
CA THR A 543 22.22 -46.12 32.61
C THR A 543 21.68 -46.48 33.99
N PHE A 544 20.37 -46.61 34.15
CA PHE A 544 19.74 -47.13 35.37
C PHE A 544 20.13 -48.58 35.64
N ASP A 545 20.11 -49.47 34.64
CA ASP A 545 20.50 -50.87 34.78
C ASP A 545 22.01 -51.02 35.04
N GLN A 546 22.85 -50.14 34.48
CA GLN A 546 24.29 -50.09 34.75
C GLN A 546 24.60 -49.58 36.16
N THR A 547 23.92 -48.54 36.64
CA THR A 547 24.07 -48.05 38.02
C THR A 547 23.49 -49.02 39.04
N LYS A 548 22.38 -49.71 38.72
CA LYS A 548 21.85 -50.82 39.53
C LYS A 548 22.88 -51.95 39.68
N LYS A 549 23.58 -52.31 38.59
CA LYS A 549 24.66 -53.32 38.61
C LYS A 549 25.89 -52.87 39.38
N SER A 550 26.31 -51.60 39.27
CA SER A 550 27.52 -51.10 39.95
C SER A 550 27.34 -50.89 41.45
N LEU A 551 26.11 -50.61 41.91
CA LEU A 551 25.77 -50.43 43.32
C LEU A 551 25.38 -51.73 44.03
N GLY A 552 25.38 -52.89 43.34
CA GLY A 552 25.16 -54.21 43.95
C GLY A 552 23.74 -54.47 44.47
N PHE A 553 22.75 -53.65 44.11
CA PHE A 553 21.37 -53.78 44.60
C PHE A 553 20.54 -54.76 43.76
N GLN A 554 20.37 -56.00 44.26
CA GLN A 554 19.31 -56.92 43.83
C GLN A 554 18.06 -56.68 44.71
N TRP A 555 17.17 -55.80 44.27
CA TRP A 555 15.76 -55.90 44.66
C TRP A 555 15.01 -56.51 43.48
N ASP A 556 14.50 -57.73 43.69
CA ASP A 556 13.43 -58.29 42.88
C ASP A 556 12.16 -57.50 43.20
N ILE A 557 11.63 -56.83 42.19
CA ILE A 557 10.30 -56.20 42.27
C ILE A 557 9.32 -57.37 42.29
N PRO A 558 8.47 -57.53 43.32
CA PRO A 558 7.42 -58.53 43.28
C PRO A 558 6.44 -58.13 42.18
N ASN A 559 6.31 -58.99 41.16
CA ASN A 559 5.25 -58.86 40.17
C ASN A 559 3.90 -58.86 40.90
N LYS A 560 3.10 -57.82 40.67
CA LYS A 560 1.65 -57.85 40.86
C LYS A 560 1.00 -58.11 39.52
#